data_AF-A0A2J6SMY4-F1
#
_entry.id   AF-A0A2J6SMY4-F1
#
_cell.length_a   1.000
_cell.length_b   1.000
_cell.length_c   1.000
_cell.angle_alpha   90.00
_cell.angle_beta   90.00
_cell.angle_gamma   90.00
#
_symmetry.space_group_name_H-M   'P 1'
#
loop_
_entity.id
_entity.type
_entity.pdbx_description
1 polymer ?
#
loop_
_entity_poly.entity_id
_entity_poly.type
_entity_poly.pdbx_seq_one_letter_code
_entity_poly.pdbx_strand_id
1 'polypeptide(L)' 'MCEYTKNYYIYTSCMDPGAHFFGTSVDGKREHRCPRGPHERYIVVPGHCPLCNS' A
#
# COMPACT_ATOMS: atom_id res chain seq x y z
N MET A 1 -13.30 5.30 -13.64
CA MET A 1 -12.34 4.44 -12.92
C MET A 1 -12.61 4.59 -11.42
N CYS A 2 -12.47 3.52 -10.62
CA CYS A 2 -12.69 3.60 -9.18
C CYS A 2 -11.46 4.24 -8.52
N GLU A 3 -11.63 5.39 -7.88
CA GLU A 3 -10.52 6.14 -7.27
C GLU A 3 -10.30 5.75 -5.80
N TYR A 4 -11.20 4.96 -5.22
CA TYR A 4 -11.11 4.51 -3.84
C TYR A 4 -10.07 3.39 -3.68
N THR A 5 -8.88 3.75 -3.21
CA THR A 5 -7.69 2.89 -3.21
C THR A 5 -7.04 2.86 -1.84
N LYS A 6 -6.76 1.67 -1.32
CA LYS A 6 -5.92 1.45 -0.15
C LYS A 6 -4.47 1.27 -0.59
N ASN A 7 -3.62 2.17 -0.15
CA ASN A 7 -2.20 2.15 -0.42
C ASN A 7 -1.46 1.48 0.74
N TYR A 8 -0.50 0.61 0.41
CA TYR A 8 0.43 -0.01 1.33
C TYR A 8 1.83 0.51 1.02
N TYR A 9 2.48 1.16 1.98
CA TYR A 9 3.81 1.72 1.77
C TYR A 9 4.88 0.70 2.15
N ILE A 10 5.77 0.41 1.21
CA ILE A 10 6.86 -0.55 1.36
C ILE A 10 8.18 0.12 0.98
N TYR A 11 9.28 -0.36 1.57
CA TYR A 11 10.61 0.10 1.17
C TYR A 11 11.08 -0.58 -0.12
N THR A 12 11.91 0.11 -0.89
CA THR A 12 12.55 -0.44 -2.10
C THR A 12 13.32 -1.73 -1.86
N SER A 13 13.91 -1.90 -0.67
CA SER A 13 14.67 -3.12 -0.34
C SER A 13 13.79 -4.26 0.21
N CYS A 14 12.47 -4.12 0.15
CA CYS A 14 11.54 -5.09 0.72
C CYS A 14 11.45 -6.34 -0.17
N MET A 15 11.76 -7.52 0.40
CA MET A 15 11.62 -8.80 -0.30
C MET A 15 10.21 -9.39 -0.16
N ASP A 16 9.48 -9.03 0.91
CA ASP A 16 8.11 -9.46 1.14
C ASP A 16 7.17 -8.25 1.39
N PRO A 17 6.65 -7.63 0.31
CA PRO A 17 5.76 -6.46 0.41
C PRO A 17 4.49 -6.69 1.23
N GLY A 18 4.00 -7.94 1.26
CA GLY A 18 2.75 -8.31 1.93
C GLY A 18 2.86 -8.28 3.45
N ALA A 19 4.04 -8.64 3.99
CA ALA A 19 4.30 -8.66 5.43
C ALA A 19 4.96 -7.38 5.96
N HIS A 20 5.77 -6.67 5.17
CA HIS A 20 6.65 -5.61 5.67
C HIS A 20 6.24 -4.18 5.26
N PHE A 21 4.95 -3.92 5.03
CA PHE A 21 4.48 -2.55 4.85
C PHE A 21 4.62 -1.76 6.16
N PHE A 22 5.15 -0.54 6.07
CA PHE A 22 5.37 0.32 7.25
C PHE A 22 4.25 1.35 7.45
N GLY A 23 3.34 1.45 6.48
CA GLY A 23 2.23 2.41 6.54
C GLY A 23 1.11 2.01 5.60
N THR A 24 -0.08 2.52 5.88
CA THR A 24 -1.22 2.42 4.98
C THR A 24 -1.94 3.76 4.87
N SER A 25 -2.51 4.04 3.71
CA SER A 25 -3.40 5.17 3.51
C SER A 25 -4.58 4.76 2.63
N VAL A 26 -5.69 5.48 2.72
CA VAL A 26 -6.83 5.30 1.83
C VAL A 26 -7.03 6.60 1.08
N ASP A 27 -6.93 6.51 -0.24
CA ASP A 27 -7.17 7.62 -1.15
C ASP A 27 -8.57 7.52 -1.77
N GLY A 28 -9.11 8.68 -2.16
CA GLY A 28 -10.43 8.80 -2.79
C GLY A 28 -11.60 8.94 -1.82
N LYS A 29 -12.78 9.21 -2.39
CA LYS A 29 -14.03 9.41 -1.63
C LYS A 29 -14.76 8.09 -1.43
N ARG A 30 -15.14 7.80 -0.19
CA ARG A 30 -15.95 6.61 0.17
C ARG A 30 -17.30 6.58 -0.55
N GLU A 31 -17.81 7.74 -0.95
CA GLU A 31 -19.10 7.93 -1.65
C GLU A 31 -19.09 7.34 -3.07
N HIS A 32 -17.93 7.35 -3.74
CA HIS A 32 -17.73 6.85 -5.10
C HIS A 32 -16.98 5.53 -5.15
N ARG A 33 -17.07 4.74 -4.08
CA ARG A 33 -16.43 3.43 -4.03
C ARG A 33 -17.18 2.45 -4.92
N CYS A 34 -16.42 1.76 -5.76
CA CYS A 34 -16.92 0.63 -6.51
C CYS A 34 -17.27 -0.52 -5.54
N PRO A 35 -18.23 -1.40 -5.88
CA PRO A 35 -18.64 -2.53 -5.02
C PRO A 35 -17.51 -3.54 -4.78
N ARG A 36 -16.45 -3.52 -5.59
CA ARG A 36 -15.27 -4.37 -5.48
C ARG A 36 -14.07 -3.68 -4.78
N GLY A 37 -14.21 -2.43 -4.34
CA GLY A 37 -13.15 -1.65 -3.69
C GLY A 37 -13.26 -1.63 -2.15
N PRO A 38 -12.26 -1.06 -1.44
CA PRO A 38 -11.10 -0.32 -1.96
C PRO A 38 -10.13 -1.22 -2.70
N HIS A 39 -9.62 -0.73 -3.83
CA HIS A 39 -8.57 -1.44 -4.56
C HIS A 39 -7.25 -1.33 -3.81
N GLU A 40 -6.42 -2.36 -3.86
CA GLU A 40 -5.16 -2.37 -3.12
C GLU A 40 -4.00 -1.99 -4.05
N ARG A 41 -3.09 -1.15 -3.56
CA ARG A 41 -1.89 -0.76 -4.29
C ARG A 41 -0.68 -0.69 -3.37
N TYR A 42 0.46 -1.16 -3.84
CA TYR A 42 1.74 -0.97 -3.15
C TYR A 42 2.42 0.30 -3.64
N ILE A 43 2.85 1.15 -2.70
CA ILE A 43 3.64 2.34 -2.95
C ILE A 43 5.05 2.06 -2.48
N VAL A 44 5.97 1.99 -3.43
CA VAL A 44 7.39 1.75 -3.13
C VAL A 44 8.06 3.08 -2.81
N VAL A 45 8.64 3.18 -1.63
CA VAL A 45 9.36 4.36 -1.13
C VAL A 45 10.84 4.01 -1.03
N PRO A 46 11.76 4.90 -1.44
CA PRO A 46 13.19 4.67 -1.27
C PRO A 46 13.54 4.47 0.21
N GLY A 47 14.35 3.46 0.50
CA GLY A 47 14.84 3.17 1.84
C GLY A 47 15.10 1.69 2.07
N HIS A 48 15.47 1.37 3.30
CA HIS A 48 15.76 0.01 3.73
C HIS A 48 14.65 -0.52 4.65
N CYS A 49 14.13 -1.69 4.35
CA CYS A 49 13.18 -2.38 5.20
C CYS A 49 13.90 -2.95 6.44
N PRO A 50 13.56 -2.50 7.67
CA PRO A 50 14.22 -3.00 8.87
C PRO A 50 13.91 -4.48 9.16
N LEU A 51 12.81 -5.00 8.61
CA LEU A 51 12.35 -6.37 8.85
C LEU A 51 12.99 -7.41 7.90
N CYS A 52 13.42 -7.02 6.69
CA CYS A 52 14.03 -7.95 5.73
C CYS A 52 15.46 -8.37 6.09
N ASN A 53 16.12 -7.62 6.96
CA ASN A 53 17.53 -7.84 7.32
C ASN A 53 17.68 -8.21 8.80
N SER A 54 16.58 -8.67 9.41
CA SER A 54 16.53 -9.21 10.78
C SER A 54 16.60 -10.74 10.77
#